data_AF-A0AAV4EWS7-F1
#
_entry.id   AF-A0AAV4EWS7-F1
#
_cell.length_a   1.000
_cell.length_b   1.000
_cell.length_c   1.000
_cell.angle_alpha   90.00
_cell.angle_beta   90.00
_cell.angle_gamma   90.00
#
_symmetry.space_group_name_H-M   'P 1'
#
loop_
_entity.id
_entity.type
_entity.pdbx_description
1 polymer ?
#
loop_
_entity_poly.entity_id
_entity_poly.type
_entity_poly.pdbx_seq_one_letter_code
_entity_poly.pdbx_strand_id
1 'polypeptide(L)'
;MRRRPPQPHFQHQPPPPEHTQFELRVKELDDIKTIVLKHMGRLNALKLQYMDWFERRRQTFVDAVKLIQITLPQLVPKNIDSIGNFRKAYDIAKKLPKRGLPVENCAGVMGEYIIFWDQILELHRQGQQVYTRVVDYMNKITAMREPHILDTVHDLQNTLNLQTDEHFDFTSVHNERDNLFTYKVAQHDHCYHGLLAYPPYLLKMACTLCFWCNKMHLEKE
;
A
#
# COMPACT_ATOMS: atom_id res chain seq x y z
N MET A 1 -59.84 -50.31 -28.77
CA MET A 1 -59.69 -48.94 -28.26
C MET A 1 -58.32 -48.77 -27.62
N ARG A 2 -57.36 -48.13 -28.31
CA ARG A 2 -56.01 -47.86 -27.75
C ARG A 2 -56.08 -46.58 -26.91
N ARG A 3 -55.80 -46.67 -25.60
CA ARG A 3 -55.71 -45.52 -24.69
C ARG A 3 -54.41 -44.75 -24.98
N ARG A 4 -54.51 -43.43 -25.22
CA ARG A 4 -53.34 -42.54 -25.35
C ARG A 4 -52.66 -42.38 -23.97
N PRO A 5 -51.32 -42.32 -23.90
CA PRO A 5 -50.63 -41.96 -22.67
C PRO A 5 -50.84 -40.47 -22.33
N PRO A 6 -50.83 -40.10 -21.04
CA PRO A 6 -50.98 -38.72 -20.60
C PRO A 6 -49.77 -37.88 -21.01
N GLN A 7 -50.02 -36.66 -21.48
CA GLN A 7 -48.96 -35.70 -21.81
C GLN A 7 -48.29 -35.17 -20.52
N PRO A 8 -46.96 -34.97 -20.52
CA PRO A 8 -46.27 -34.37 -19.38
C PRO A 8 -46.73 -32.92 -19.19
N HIS A 9 -47.15 -32.59 -17.97
CA HIS A 9 -47.33 -31.20 -17.55
C HIS A 9 -45.96 -30.52 -17.54
N PHE A 10 -45.73 -29.64 -18.52
CA PHE A 10 -44.64 -28.68 -18.45
C PHE A 10 -44.94 -27.73 -17.29
N GLN A 11 -44.28 -27.97 -16.14
CA GLN A 11 -44.20 -26.97 -15.10
C GLN A 11 -43.45 -25.77 -15.69
N HIS A 12 -44.17 -24.68 -15.94
CA HIS A 12 -43.54 -23.39 -16.18
C HIS A 12 -42.72 -23.05 -14.94
N GLN A 13 -41.39 -23.20 -15.04
CA GLN A 13 -40.49 -22.57 -14.09
C GLN A 13 -40.78 -21.05 -14.16
N PRO A 14 -41.08 -20.40 -13.02
CA PRO A 14 -41.19 -18.95 -13.03
C PRO A 14 -39.87 -18.36 -13.56
N PRO A 15 -39.94 -17.27 -14.36
CA PRO A 15 -38.72 -16.58 -14.78
C PRO A 15 -37.90 -16.22 -13.53
N PRO A 16 -36.56 -16.27 -13.60
CA PRO A 16 -35.72 -15.90 -12.47
C PRO A 16 -36.13 -14.50 -11.98
N PRO A 17 -36.19 -14.27 -10.66
CA PRO A 17 -36.62 -12.98 -10.14
C PRO A 17 -35.74 -11.87 -10.71
N GLU A 18 -36.36 -10.89 -11.38
CA GLU A 18 -35.67 -9.71 -11.87
C GLU A 18 -35.18 -8.91 -10.64
N HIS A 19 -33.86 -8.84 -10.47
CA HIS A 19 -33.26 -8.05 -9.40
C HIS A 19 -33.68 -6.59 -9.51
N THR A 20 -34.12 -6.01 -8.39
CA THR A 20 -34.38 -4.57 -8.33
C THR A 20 -33.09 -3.79 -8.63
N GLN A 21 -33.19 -2.58 -9.21
CA GLN A 21 -32.00 -1.77 -9.48
C GLN A 21 -31.16 -1.55 -8.20
N PHE A 22 -31.82 -1.44 -7.05
CA PHE A 22 -31.17 -1.39 -5.75
C PHE A 22 -30.34 -2.65 -5.43
N GLU A 23 -30.89 -3.85 -5.62
CA GLU A 23 -30.16 -5.10 -5.43
C GLU A 23 -28.93 -5.22 -6.34
N LEU A 24 -29.02 -4.75 -7.59
CA LEU A 24 -27.88 -4.71 -8.50
C LEU A 24 -26.78 -3.76 -7.99
N ARG A 25 -27.13 -2.61 -7.42
CA ARG A 25 -26.17 -1.67 -6.83
C ARG A 25 -25.55 -2.20 -5.54
N VAL A 26 -26.33 -2.83 -4.68
CA VAL A 26 -25.81 -3.51 -3.48
C VAL A 26 -24.78 -4.57 -3.87
N LYS A 27 -25.09 -5.38 -4.90
CA LYS A 27 -24.15 -6.39 -5.41
C LYS A 27 -22.87 -5.77 -5.98
N GLU A 28 -22.98 -4.69 -6.78
CA GLU A 28 -21.81 -3.97 -7.31
C GLU A 28 -20.94 -3.41 -6.17
N LEU A 29 -21.55 -2.89 -5.09
CA LEU A 29 -20.84 -2.45 -3.90
C LEU A 29 -20.11 -3.60 -3.19
N ASP A 30 -20.75 -4.76 -3.03
CA ASP A 30 -20.13 -5.94 -2.41
C ASP A 30 -18.93 -6.46 -3.22
N ASP A 31 -19.02 -6.43 -4.55
CA ASP A 31 -17.92 -6.76 -5.44
C ASP A 31 -16.74 -5.78 -5.27
N ILE A 32 -17.03 -4.48 -5.17
CA ILE A 32 -16.01 -3.44 -4.91
C ILE A 32 -15.37 -3.63 -3.55
N LYS A 33 -16.16 -3.88 -2.50
CA LYS A 33 -15.65 -4.17 -1.15
C LYS A 33 -14.76 -5.40 -1.13
N THR A 34 -15.11 -6.43 -1.88
CA THR A 34 -14.29 -7.64 -2.02
C THR A 34 -12.92 -7.31 -2.63
N ILE A 35 -12.88 -6.46 -3.67
CA ILE A 35 -11.64 -5.99 -4.28
C ILE A 35 -10.82 -5.15 -3.29
N VAL A 36 -11.46 -4.23 -2.57
CA VAL A 36 -10.83 -3.37 -1.54
C VAL A 36 -10.21 -4.23 -0.44
N LEU A 37 -10.95 -5.21 0.09
CA LEU A 37 -10.46 -6.11 1.14
C LEU A 37 -9.29 -6.97 0.65
N LYS A 38 -9.35 -7.47 -0.60
CA LYS A 38 -8.23 -8.20 -1.21
C LYS A 38 -6.99 -7.32 -1.33
N HIS A 39 -7.15 -6.05 -1.71
CA HIS A 39 -6.03 -5.11 -1.80
C HIS A 39 -5.46 -4.80 -0.41
N MET A 40 -6.32 -4.53 0.58
CA MET A 40 -5.94 -4.33 1.99
C MET A 40 -5.17 -5.53 2.55
N GLY A 41 -5.56 -6.76 2.21
CA GLY A 41 -4.83 -7.98 2.59
C GLY A 41 -3.40 -8.00 2.07
N ARG A 42 -3.15 -7.52 0.85
CA ARG A 42 -1.81 -7.45 0.25
C ARG A 42 -0.95 -6.37 0.89
N LEU A 43 -1.52 -5.20 1.19
CA LEU A 43 -0.85 -4.13 1.94
C LEU A 43 -0.42 -4.62 3.33
N ASN A 44 -1.32 -5.31 4.05
CA ASN A 44 -1.00 -5.87 5.36
C ASN A 44 0.06 -6.98 5.28
N ALA A 45 0.03 -7.83 4.25
CA ALA A 45 1.07 -8.84 4.04
C ALA A 45 2.46 -8.19 3.85
N LEU A 46 2.54 -7.13 3.05
CA LEU A 46 3.79 -6.38 2.86
C LEU A 46 4.25 -5.70 4.15
N LYS A 47 3.32 -5.12 4.92
CA LYS A 47 3.61 -4.54 6.24
C LYS A 47 4.23 -5.57 7.18
N LEU A 48 3.66 -6.78 7.25
CA LEU A 48 4.20 -7.87 8.08
C LEU A 48 5.60 -8.30 7.63
N GLN A 49 5.83 -8.43 6.32
CA GLN A 49 7.15 -8.74 5.77
C GLN A 49 8.18 -7.67 6.13
N TYR A 50 7.79 -6.38 6.04
CA TYR A 50 8.66 -5.27 6.42
C TYR A 50 8.98 -5.29 7.92
N MET A 51 7.99 -5.54 8.77
CA MET A 51 8.23 -5.62 10.22
C MET A 51 9.16 -6.77 10.59
N ASP A 52 9.00 -7.94 9.99
CA ASP A 52 9.92 -9.07 10.20
C ASP A 52 11.35 -8.74 9.71
N TRP A 53 11.47 -8.12 8.55
CA TRP A 53 12.74 -7.62 8.03
C TRP A 53 13.36 -6.60 8.99
N PHE A 54 12.60 -5.62 9.47
CA PHE A 54 13.07 -4.58 10.38
C PHE A 54 13.61 -5.16 11.69
N GLU A 55 12.91 -6.12 12.30
CA GLU A 55 13.37 -6.76 13.54
C GLU A 55 14.71 -7.49 13.36
N ARG A 56 14.94 -8.09 12.19
CA ARG A 56 16.15 -8.91 11.92
C ARG A 56 17.31 -8.15 11.30
N ARG A 57 17.03 -7.12 10.48
CA ARG A 57 18.00 -6.51 9.56
C ARG A 57 18.26 -5.02 9.79
N ARG A 58 17.46 -4.31 10.60
CA ARG A 58 17.58 -2.83 10.75
C ARG A 58 18.99 -2.35 11.03
N GLN A 59 19.74 -3.02 11.92
CA GLN A 59 21.08 -2.56 12.31
C GLN A 59 22.07 -2.76 11.17
N THR A 60 22.05 -3.94 10.55
CA THR A 60 22.90 -4.25 9.38
C THR A 60 22.63 -3.30 8.23
N PHE A 61 21.36 -2.93 8.03
CA PHE A 61 20.96 -1.94 7.05
C PHE A 61 21.50 -0.55 7.37
N VAL A 62 21.29 -0.06 8.59
CA VAL A 62 21.79 1.25 9.02
C VAL A 62 23.32 1.32 8.91
N ASP A 63 24.02 0.28 9.35
CA ASP A 63 25.48 0.23 9.28
C ASP A 63 25.98 0.22 7.84
N ALA A 64 25.26 -0.44 6.91
CA ALA A 64 25.58 -0.39 5.49
C ALA A 64 25.44 1.01 4.89
N VAL A 65 24.38 1.74 5.24
CA VAL A 65 24.19 3.13 4.81
C VAL A 65 25.30 4.03 5.34
N LYS A 66 25.61 3.94 6.64
CA LYS A 66 26.72 4.68 7.27
C LYS A 66 28.04 4.39 6.59
N LEU A 67 28.36 3.11 6.36
CA LEU A 67 29.63 2.71 5.79
C LEU A 67 29.82 3.32 4.40
N ILE A 68 28.77 3.36 3.58
CA ILE A 68 28.79 4.02 2.27
C ILE A 68 29.02 5.54 2.42
N GLN A 69 28.33 6.19 3.36
CA GLN A 69 28.51 7.62 3.63
C GLN A 69 29.93 7.96 4.14
N ILE A 70 30.54 7.09 4.95
CA ILE A 70 31.91 7.25 5.46
C ILE A 70 32.94 6.98 4.36
N THR A 71 32.69 5.99 3.50
CA THR A 71 33.65 5.59 2.46
C THR A 71 33.69 6.61 1.33
N LEU A 72 32.55 7.18 0.95
CA LEU A 72 32.42 8.12 -0.18
C LEU A 72 31.63 9.40 0.19
N PRO A 73 32.10 10.19 1.17
CA PRO A 73 31.36 11.33 1.72
C PRO A 73 31.14 12.46 0.71
N GLN A 74 31.93 12.50 -0.36
CA GLN A 74 31.83 13.50 -1.44
C GLN A 74 30.74 13.16 -2.46
N LEU A 75 30.35 11.88 -2.57
CA LEU A 75 29.44 11.38 -3.60
C LEU A 75 28.07 11.02 -3.01
N VAL A 76 28.05 10.58 -1.75
CA VAL A 76 26.84 10.10 -1.08
C VAL A 76 26.20 11.26 -0.30
N PRO A 77 24.87 11.45 -0.40
CA PRO A 77 24.18 12.44 0.41
C PRO A 77 24.43 12.22 1.91
N LYS A 78 24.73 13.30 2.64
CA LYS A 78 24.94 13.25 4.11
C LYS A 78 23.64 12.90 4.84
N ASN A 79 22.53 13.48 4.39
CA ASN A 79 21.21 13.21 4.92
C ASN A 79 20.44 12.36 3.90
N ILE A 80 19.81 11.29 4.38
CA ILE A 80 18.89 10.48 3.62
C ILE A 80 17.48 10.85 4.10
N ASP A 81 16.97 11.95 3.55
CA ASP A 81 15.66 12.55 3.86
C ASP A 81 14.55 12.13 2.87
N SER A 82 14.94 11.55 1.73
CA SER A 82 14.05 11.15 0.64
C SER A 82 14.52 9.85 -0.01
N ILE A 83 13.61 9.17 -0.73
CA ILE A 83 13.96 7.95 -1.47
C ILE A 83 14.93 8.27 -2.60
N GLY A 84 14.81 9.43 -3.25
CA GLY A 84 15.75 9.85 -4.27
C GLY A 84 17.19 9.96 -3.74
N ASN A 85 17.37 10.50 -2.54
CA ASN A 85 18.69 10.55 -1.91
C ASN A 85 19.19 9.15 -1.49
N PHE A 86 18.29 8.28 -1.02
CA PHE A 86 18.62 6.88 -0.74
C PHE A 86 19.04 6.12 -2.01
N ARG A 87 18.31 6.27 -3.13
CA ARG A 87 18.62 5.64 -4.42
C ARG A 87 19.98 6.09 -4.96
N LYS A 88 20.32 7.37 -4.85
CA LYS A 88 21.67 7.87 -5.20
C LYS A 88 22.75 7.14 -4.41
N ALA A 89 22.57 7.00 -3.09
CA ALA A 89 23.51 6.27 -2.24
C ALA A 89 23.63 4.79 -2.65
N TYR A 90 22.49 4.15 -2.90
CA TYR A 90 22.41 2.76 -3.36
C TYR A 90 23.10 2.55 -4.73
N ASP A 91 22.87 3.44 -5.69
CA ASP A 91 23.47 3.36 -7.03
C ASP A 91 24.99 3.56 -7.00
N ILE A 92 25.48 4.39 -6.10
CA ILE A 92 26.91 4.53 -5.84
C ILE A 92 27.46 3.22 -5.26
N ALA A 93 26.78 2.65 -4.25
CA ALA A 93 27.18 1.38 -3.65
C ALA A 93 27.29 0.24 -4.67
N LYS A 94 26.37 0.18 -5.64
CA LYS A 94 26.40 -0.83 -6.73
C LYS A 94 27.59 -0.72 -7.66
N LYS A 95 28.15 0.48 -7.82
CA LYS A 95 29.25 0.77 -8.75
C LYS A 95 30.63 0.58 -8.12
N LEU A 96 30.69 0.29 -6.82
CA LEU A 96 31.95 0.06 -6.14
C LEU A 96 32.65 -1.20 -6.67
N PRO A 97 33.97 -1.14 -6.95
CA PRO A 97 34.72 -2.29 -7.42
C PRO A 97 34.85 -3.34 -6.33
N LYS A 98 34.74 -4.62 -6.72
CA LYS A 98 34.91 -5.76 -5.81
C LYS A 98 36.40 -6.03 -5.56
N ARG A 99 36.92 -5.54 -4.45
CA ARG A 99 38.31 -5.64 -3.97
C ARG A 99 38.42 -6.35 -2.61
N GLY A 100 37.34 -6.95 -2.09
CA GLY A 100 37.30 -7.62 -0.79
C GLY A 100 37.07 -6.69 0.40
N LEU A 101 36.58 -5.47 0.19
CA LEU A 101 36.26 -4.50 1.24
C LEU A 101 34.83 -4.72 1.79
N PRO A 102 34.58 -4.43 3.08
CA PRO A 102 33.26 -4.59 3.69
C PRO A 102 32.14 -3.82 2.97
N VAL A 103 32.49 -2.69 2.33
CA VAL A 103 31.57 -1.80 1.62
C VAL A 103 30.90 -2.46 0.40
N GLU A 104 31.48 -3.54 -0.13
CA GLU A 104 30.96 -4.26 -1.30
C GLU A 104 29.64 -4.98 -1.01
N ASN A 105 29.40 -5.35 0.25
CA ASN A 105 28.17 -5.99 0.68
C ASN A 105 27.04 -4.98 0.92
N CYS A 106 27.34 -3.67 1.03
CA CYS A 106 26.36 -2.64 1.32
C CYS A 106 25.25 -2.57 0.27
N ALA A 107 25.61 -2.71 -1.02
CA ALA A 107 24.61 -2.70 -2.09
C ALA A 107 23.60 -3.85 -1.95
N GLY A 108 24.03 -5.03 -1.53
CA GLY A 108 23.11 -6.15 -1.28
C GLY A 108 22.10 -5.83 -0.18
N VAL A 109 22.60 -5.33 0.96
CA VAL A 109 21.78 -4.99 2.12
C VAL A 109 20.83 -3.81 1.83
N MET A 110 21.32 -2.75 1.20
CA MET A 110 20.50 -1.60 0.81
C MET A 110 19.44 -1.99 -0.25
N GLY A 111 19.76 -2.96 -1.10
CA GLY A 111 18.85 -3.49 -2.10
C GLY A 111 17.61 -4.16 -1.51
N GLU A 112 17.73 -4.79 -0.33
CA GLU A 112 16.56 -5.35 0.38
C GLU A 112 15.50 -4.28 0.67
N TYR A 113 15.94 -3.08 1.07
CA TYR A 113 15.04 -1.95 1.31
C TYR A 113 14.40 -1.44 0.01
N ILE A 114 15.17 -1.35 -1.08
CA ILE A 114 14.63 -0.95 -2.40
C ILE A 114 13.51 -1.87 -2.86
N ILE A 115 13.61 -3.18 -2.60
CA ILE A 115 12.55 -4.14 -2.93
C ILE A 115 11.23 -3.77 -2.24
N PHE A 116 11.26 -3.40 -0.96
CA PHE A 116 10.05 -2.95 -0.26
C PHE A 116 9.46 -1.69 -0.88
N TRP A 117 10.32 -0.73 -1.25
CA TRP A 117 9.88 0.48 -1.92
C TRP A 117 9.21 0.19 -3.27
N ASP A 118 9.83 -0.64 -4.11
CA ASP A 118 9.26 -1.01 -5.41
C ASP A 118 7.93 -1.77 -5.26
N GLN A 119 7.81 -2.62 -4.24
CA GLN A 119 6.55 -3.30 -3.91
C GLN A 119 5.47 -2.34 -3.42
N ILE A 120 5.83 -1.30 -2.65
CA ILE A 120 4.90 -0.24 -2.23
C ILE A 120 4.40 0.52 -3.46
N LEU A 121 5.28 0.90 -4.39
CA LEU A 121 4.89 1.59 -5.61
C LEU A 121 3.92 0.76 -6.46
N GLU A 122 4.20 -0.53 -6.61
CA GLU A 122 3.31 -1.42 -7.37
C GLU A 122 1.95 -1.60 -6.69
N LEU A 123 1.92 -1.74 -5.36
CA LEU A 123 0.66 -1.75 -4.61
C LEU A 123 -0.06 -0.42 -4.70
N HIS A 124 0.64 0.71 -4.65
CA HIS A 124 0.05 2.03 -4.80
C HIS A 124 -0.62 2.19 -6.17
N ARG A 125 0.06 1.80 -7.25
CA ARG A 125 -0.50 1.79 -8.62
C ARG A 125 -1.76 0.94 -8.73
N GLN A 126 -1.76 -0.24 -8.10
CA GLN A 126 -2.95 -1.09 -8.06
C GLN A 126 -4.06 -0.48 -7.18
N GLY A 127 -3.69 0.17 -6.07
CA GLY A 127 -4.60 0.91 -5.20
C GLY A 127 -5.30 2.05 -5.93
N GLN A 128 -4.61 2.77 -6.81
CA GLN A 128 -5.21 3.79 -7.67
C GLN A 128 -6.29 3.20 -8.60
N GLN A 129 -6.10 1.97 -9.10
CA GLN A 129 -7.13 1.28 -9.89
C GLN A 129 -8.35 0.93 -9.04
N VAL A 130 -8.14 0.48 -7.80
CA VAL A 130 -9.23 0.20 -6.85
C VAL A 130 -9.99 1.49 -6.51
N TYR A 131 -9.27 2.56 -6.20
CA TYR A 131 -9.82 3.89 -5.94
C TYR A 131 -10.65 4.39 -7.13
N THR A 132 -10.16 4.25 -8.37
CA THR A 132 -10.91 4.65 -9.57
C THR A 132 -12.25 3.92 -9.65
N ARG A 133 -12.27 2.60 -9.41
CA ARG A 133 -13.52 1.82 -9.38
C ARG A 133 -14.47 2.26 -8.28
N VAL A 134 -13.94 2.61 -7.11
CA VAL A 134 -14.73 3.16 -6.00
C VAL A 134 -15.38 4.47 -6.44
N VAL A 135 -14.60 5.43 -6.94
CA VAL A 135 -15.12 6.74 -7.39
C VAL A 135 -16.14 6.58 -8.53
N ASP A 136 -15.86 5.74 -9.52
CA ASP A 136 -16.78 5.45 -10.63
C ASP A 136 -18.11 4.88 -10.15
N TYR A 137 -18.09 4.05 -9.11
CA TYR A 137 -19.30 3.52 -8.49
C TYR A 137 -20.08 4.62 -7.75
N MET A 138 -19.38 5.44 -6.98
CA MET A 138 -19.96 6.49 -6.14
C MET A 138 -20.65 7.56 -7.00
N ASN A 139 -20.09 7.88 -8.17
CA ASN A 139 -20.69 8.80 -9.13
C ASN A 139 -21.99 8.28 -9.77
N LYS A 140 -22.28 6.97 -9.68
CA LYS A 140 -23.51 6.36 -10.25
C LYS A 140 -24.67 6.30 -9.25
N ILE A 141 -24.43 6.60 -7.98
CA ILE A 141 -25.41 6.43 -6.90
C ILE A 141 -26.03 7.78 -6.56
N THR A 142 -27.35 7.80 -6.38
CA THR A 142 -28.12 8.98 -6.02
C THR A 142 -27.98 9.37 -4.54
N ALA A 143 -27.99 8.39 -3.63
CA ALA A 143 -27.93 8.61 -2.19
C ALA A 143 -26.99 7.63 -1.49
N MET A 144 -26.03 8.18 -0.75
CA MET A 144 -25.20 7.43 0.18
C MET A 144 -25.58 7.79 1.60
N ARG A 145 -25.51 6.79 2.49
CA ARG A 145 -25.77 6.99 3.91
C ARG A 145 -24.78 7.98 4.55
N GLU A 146 -23.53 7.98 4.10
CA GLU A 146 -22.44 8.76 4.68
C GLU A 146 -21.61 9.43 3.57
N PRO A 147 -22.03 10.60 3.06
CA PRO A 147 -21.39 11.25 1.91
C PRO A 147 -19.95 11.70 2.19
N HIS A 148 -19.63 12.06 3.44
CA HIS A 148 -18.29 12.49 3.88
C HIS A 148 -17.20 11.42 3.71
N ILE A 149 -17.57 10.14 3.54
CA ILE A 149 -16.61 9.06 3.26
C ILE A 149 -15.89 9.32 1.95
N LEU A 150 -16.58 9.84 0.93
CA LEU A 150 -15.97 10.12 -0.37
C LEU A 150 -14.91 11.21 -0.26
N ASP A 151 -15.21 12.30 0.43
CA ASP A 151 -14.26 13.39 0.69
C ASP A 151 -13.03 12.87 1.44
N THR A 152 -13.24 12.06 2.47
CA THR A 152 -12.16 11.43 3.24
C THR A 152 -11.29 10.52 2.36
N VAL A 153 -11.91 9.74 1.47
CA VAL A 153 -11.22 8.86 0.51
C VAL A 153 -10.41 9.69 -0.50
N HIS A 154 -10.94 10.80 -0.99
CA HIS A 154 -10.23 11.73 -1.86
C HIS A 154 -9.01 12.35 -1.17
N ASP A 155 -9.20 12.87 0.05
CA ASP A 155 -8.12 13.49 0.82
C ASP A 155 -6.99 12.49 1.13
N LEU A 156 -7.34 11.28 1.55
CA LEU A 156 -6.37 10.21 1.81
C LEU A 156 -5.64 9.78 0.53
N GLN A 157 -6.34 9.66 -0.61
CA GLN A 157 -5.71 9.29 -1.88
C GLN A 157 -4.76 10.39 -2.37
N ASN A 158 -5.16 11.66 -2.28
CA ASN A 158 -4.32 12.80 -2.66
C ASN A 158 -3.08 12.89 -1.78
N THR A 159 -3.25 12.73 -0.46
CA THR A 159 -2.14 12.69 0.49
C THR A 159 -1.20 11.54 0.18
N LEU A 160 -1.72 10.33 -0.07
CA LEU A 160 -0.91 9.18 -0.45
C LEU A 160 -0.15 9.39 -1.76
N ASN A 161 -0.75 10.03 -2.76
CA ASN A 161 -0.06 10.34 -4.01
C ASN A 161 1.12 11.30 -3.78
N LEU A 162 0.91 12.38 -3.02
CA LEU A 162 1.96 13.35 -2.71
C LEU A 162 3.10 12.73 -1.89
N GLN A 163 2.74 11.89 -0.92
CA GLN A 163 3.70 11.26 -0.03
C GLN A 163 4.36 10.02 -0.63
N THR A 164 3.93 9.54 -1.80
CA THR A 164 4.62 8.46 -2.52
C THR A 164 5.65 9.03 -3.51
N ASP A 165 5.75 10.35 -3.61
CA ASP A 165 6.75 11.01 -4.44
C ASP A 165 8.19 10.67 -4.00
N GLU A 166 9.09 10.53 -4.96
CA GLU A 166 10.48 10.14 -4.70
C GLU A 166 11.26 11.21 -3.90
N HIS A 167 10.83 12.46 -3.98
CA HIS A 167 11.44 13.60 -3.31
C HIS A 167 10.71 14.03 -2.04
N PHE A 168 9.71 13.28 -1.60
CA PHE A 168 9.05 13.53 -0.33
C PHE A 168 10.06 13.47 0.83
N ASP A 169 10.07 14.51 1.64
CA ASP A 169 10.90 14.61 2.84
C ASP A 169 10.23 13.85 4.00
N PHE A 170 10.76 12.67 4.31
CA PHE A 170 10.26 11.80 5.37
C PHE A 170 10.93 12.01 6.73
N THR A 171 11.68 13.10 6.93
CA THR A 171 12.37 13.36 8.21
C THR A 171 11.42 13.44 9.39
N SER A 172 10.19 13.93 9.20
CA SER A 172 9.18 14.07 10.26
C SER A 172 8.32 12.82 10.50
N VAL A 173 8.35 11.84 9.59
CA VAL A 173 7.45 10.67 9.59
C VAL A 173 7.60 9.77 10.82
N HIS A 174 8.79 9.75 11.44
CA HIS A 174 9.04 8.92 12.61
C HIS A 174 8.32 9.39 13.89
N ASN A 175 7.80 10.62 13.92
CA ASN A 175 7.05 11.14 15.07
C ASN A 175 5.60 10.63 15.14
N GLU A 176 5.15 9.89 14.14
CA GLU A 176 3.83 9.27 14.13
C GLU A 176 3.72 8.17 15.20
N ARG A 177 2.58 8.09 15.88
CA ARG A 177 2.32 7.12 16.97
C ARG A 177 2.53 5.66 16.57
N ASP A 178 2.30 5.33 15.31
CA ASP A 178 2.47 3.96 14.81
C ASP A 178 3.91 3.65 14.36
N ASN A 179 4.76 4.67 14.32
CA ASN A 179 6.19 4.55 14.04
C ASN A 179 7.04 4.51 15.31
N LEU A 180 6.42 4.41 16.50
CA LEU A 180 7.16 4.30 17.77
C LEU A 180 8.10 3.07 17.83
N PHE A 181 7.92 2.07 16.96
CA PHE A 181 8.86 0.95 16.85
C PHE A 181 10.26 1.40 16.40
N THR A 182 10.40 2.55 15.75
CA THR A 182 11.70 3.08 15.32
C THR A 182 12.56 3.56 16.49
N TYR A 183 12.00 3.76 17.69
CA TYR A 183 12.79 4.04 18.91
C TYR A 183 13.66 2.85 19.35
N LYS A 184 13.51 1.68 18.72
CA LYS A 184 14.46 0.56 18.84
C LYS A 184 15.79 0.81 18.13
N VAL A 185 15.89 1.87 17.31
CA VAL A 185 17.13 2.31 16.67
C VAL A 185 17.94 3.11 17.71
N ALA A 186 19.26 2.96 17.68
CA ALA A 186 20.13 3.58 18.67
C ALA A 186 20.08 5.12 18.59
N GLN A 187 20.29 5.82 19.72
CA GLN A 187 20.16 7.27 19.77
C GLN A 187 21.06 8.04 18.78
N HIS A 188 22.23 7.50 18.47
CA HIS A 188 23.16 8.09 17.52
C HIS A 188 22.73 7.90 16.05
N ASP A 189 21.69 7.12 15.80
CA ASP A 189 21.17 6.75 14.46
C ASP A 189 19.82 7.39 14.13
N HIS A 190 19.41 8.38 14.93
CA HIS A 190 18.12 9.07 14.77
C HIS A 190 17.92 9.68 13.37
N CYS A 191 18.99 10.05 12.66
CA CYS A 191 18.90 10.56 11.29
C CYS A 191 18.31 9.55 10.29
N TYR A 192 18.31 8.24 10.60
CA TYR A 192 17.72 7.20 9.76
C TYR A 192 16.31 6.80 10.19
N HIS A 193 15.75 7.39 11.25
CA HIS A 193 14.40 7.07 11.70
C HIS A 193 13.36 7.31 10.61
N GLY A 194 13.45 8.45 9.91
CA GLY A 194 12.54 8.76 8.80
C GLY A 194 12.57 7.68 7.73
N LEU A 195 13.77 7.28 7.29
CA LEU A 195 13.98 6.22 6.28
C LEU A 195 13.35 4.90 6.72
N LEU A 196 13.50 4.51 7.98
CA LEU A 196 12.95 3.25 8.51
C LEU A 196 11.44 3.32 8.82
N ALA A 197 10.92 4.50 9.14
CA ALA A 197 9.51 4.75 9.43
C ALA A 197 8.65 4.91 8.17
N TYR A 198 9.28 5.25 7.04
CA TYR A 198 8.57 5.65 5.84
C TYR A 198 7.75 4.54 5.16
N PRO A 199 8.27 3.31 4.95
CA PRO A 199 7.46 2.22 4.40
C PRO A 199 6.19 1.90 5.23
N PRO A 200 6.25 1.70 6.56
CA PRO A 200 5.04 1.44 7.35
C PRO A 200 4.08 2.62 7.42
N TYR A 201 4.59 3.85 7.33
CA TYR A 201 3.76 5.05 7.24
C TYR A 201 2.87 5.04 6.00
N LEU A 202 3.45 4.81 4.82
CA LEU A 202 2.68 4.73 3.56
C LEU A 202 1.70 3.56 3.57
N LEU A 203 2.13 2.40 4.06
CA LEU A 203 1.28 1.22 4.16
C LEU A 203 0.10 1.45 5.10
N LYS A 204 0.29 2.16 6.20
CA LYS A 204 -0.79 2.54 7.12
C LYS A 204 -1.82 3.41 6.39
N MET A 205 -1.38 4.47 5.72
CA MET A 205 -2.29 5.37 5.02
C MET A 205 -3.07 4.65 3.92
N ALA A 206 -2.41 3.79 3.14
CA ALA A 206 -3.07 2.95 2.13
C ALA A 206 -4.10 1.97 2.75
N CYS A 207 -3.81 1.39 3.91
CA CYS A 207 -4.78 0.57 4.65
C CYS A 207 -5.95 1.39 5.18
N THR A 208 -5.72 2.61 5.67
CA THR A 208 -6.77 3.52 6.13
C THR A 208 -7.70 3.92 5.00
N LEU A 209 -7.16 4.20 3.81
CA LEU A 209 -7.95 4.42 2.59
C LEU A 209 -8.87 3.22 2.30
N CYS A 210 -8.32 2.00 2.30
CA CYS A 210 -9.10 0.79 2.07
C CYS A 210 -10.20 0.59 3.14
N PHE A 211 -9.90 0.91 4.40
CA PHE A 211 -10.87 0.84 5.49
C PHE A 211 -12.08 1.75 5.23
N TRP A 212 -11.86 3.00 4.82
CA TRP A 212 -12.94 3.93 4.49
C TRP A 212 -13.74 3.48 3.28
N CYS A 213 -13.09 3.00 2.23
CA CYS A 213 -13.79 2.39 1.09
C CYS A 213 -14.67 1.20 1.52
N ASN A 214 -14.22 0.39 2.48
CA ASN A 214 -15.01 -0.74 2.97
C ASN A 214 -16.23 -0.32 3.84
N LYS A 215 -16.20 0.90 4.40
CA LYS A 215 -17.28 1.47 5.23
C LYS A 215 -18.42 2.10 4.43
N MET A 216 -18.35 2.11 3.10
CA MET A 216 -19.41 2.65 2.25
C MET A 216 -20.70 1.84 2.39
N HIS A 217 -21.85 2.51 2.51
CA HIS A 217 -23.17 1.89 2.59
C HIS A 217 -24.20 2.68 1.79
N LEU A 218 -25.08 1.97 1.09
CA LEU A 218 -26.22 2.57 0.39
C LEU A 218 -27.34 2.91 1.39
N GLU A 219 -28.03 4.02 1.14
CA GLU A 219 -29.31 4.31 1.77
C GLU A 219 -30.43 3.70 0.92
N LYS A 220 -31.44 3.12 1.56
CA LYS A 220 -32.59 2.57 0.85
C LYS A 220 -33.50 3.74 0.49
N GLU A 221 -33.74 3.94 -0.80
CA GLU A 221 -34.72 4.91 -1.32
C GLU A 221 -36.15 4.61 -0.81
#